data_AF-A0A4Q2YCE0-F1
#
_entry.id   AF-A0A4Q2YCE0-F1
#
_cell.length_a   1.000
_cell.length_b   1.000
_cell.length_c   1.000
_cell.angle_alpha   90.00
_cell.angle_beta   90.00
_cell.angle_gamma   90.00
#
_symmetry.space_group_name_H-M   'P 1'
#
loop_
_entity.id
_entity.type
_entity.pdbx_description
1 polymer ?
#
loop_
_entity_poly.entity_id
_entity_poly.type
_entity_poly.pdbx_seq_one_letter_code
_entity_poly.pdbx_strand_id
1 'polypeptide(L)'
;MAVTTASAGKRPSRPRTPGKGKGKSPAALLGELAKGLKQQMYFWGRDVLHPSGNLLQQQGFLKSPSMGLQGTSCYSLPYEGGTIELHGACAGWYPASGGEDGFIYIRPMAKCFLWKGGPAPVPGEWPLESLTPIQGELPESATRFIRWWIQSEQWVTAHTGPDYRTECHRVHKRLPTSKAWLRPAEMMEWLQERLR
;
A
#
# COMPACT_ATOMS: atom_id res chain seq x y z
N MET A 1 67.60 -20.69 -34.77
CA MET A 1 66.65 -21.63 -34.13
C MET A 1 65.51 -20.81 -33.55
N ALA A 2 64.36 -20.77 -34.21
CA ALA A 2 63.19 -20.02 -33.79
C ALA A 2 62.01 -21.00 -33.68
N VAL A 3 61.38 -21.01 -32.51
CA VAL A 3 60.28 -21.89 -32.11
C VAL A 3 58.97 -21.23 -32.52
N THR A 4 58.20 -21.91 -33.38
CA THR A 4 56.83 -21.55 -33.76
C THR A 4 55.87 -22.04 -32.68
N THR A 5 55.12 -21.14 -32.02
CA THR A 5 54.02 -21.50 -31.12
C THR A 5 52.67 -21.38 -31.83
N ALA A 6 51.85 -22.40 -31.63
CA ALA A 6 50.58 -22.64 -32.32
C ALA A 6 49.41 -21.83 -31.72
N SER A 7 48.48 -21.51 -32.62
CA SER A 7 47.21 -20.80 -32.42
C SER A 7 46.22 -21.58 -31.54
N ALA A 8 45.64 -20.90 -30.53
CA ALA A 8 44.59 -21.44 -29.68
C ALA A 8 43.20 -21.22 -30.31
N GLY A 9 42.47 -22.33 -30.49
CA GLY A 9 41.15 -22.37 -31.13
C GLY A 9 40.03 -21.68 -30.34
N LYS A 10 39.16 -21.00 -31.09
CA LYS A 10 37.95 -20.29 -30.63
C LYS A 10 36.86 -21.30 -30.26
N ARG A 11 36.42 -21.32 -29.00
CA ARG A 11 35.26 -22.12 -28.55
C ARG A 11 33.94 -21.53 -29.09
N PRO A 12 32.98 -22.37 -29.55
CA PRO A 12 31.66 -21.90 -29.98
C PRO A 12 30.82 -21.45 -28.77
N SER A 13 30.24 -20.27 -28.88
CA SER A 13 29.33 -19.65 -27.91
C SER A 13 28.00 -20.42 -27.85
N ARG A 14 27.63 -20.92 -26.66
CA ARG A 14 26.30 -21.47 -26.39
C ARG A 14 25.22 -20.37 -26.52
N PRO A 15 24.03 -20.70 -27.06
CA PRO A 15 22.91 -19.77 -27.10
C PRO A 15 22.39 -19.50 -25.68
N ARG A 16 22.26 -18.22 -25.34
CA ARG A 16 21.62 -17.74 -24.10
C ARG A 16 20.13 -18.05 -24.17
N THR A 17 19.65 -18.88 -23.24
CA THR A 17 18.23 -19.08 -22.99
C THR A 17 17.63 -17.78 -22.40
N PRO A 18 16.41 -17.36 -22.80
CA PRO A 18 15.76 -16.20 -22.21
C PRO A 18 15.42 -16.48 -20.75
N GLY A 19 15.91 -15.65 -19.84
CA GLY A 19 15.65 -15.78 -18.41
C GLY A 19 14.18 -15.54 -18.10
N LYS A 20 13.52 -16.54 -17.50
CA LYS A 20 12.25 -16.36 -16.78
C LYS A 20 12.44 -15.26 -15.74
N GLY A 21 11.60 -14.22 -15.78
CA GLY A 21 11.65 -13.11 -14.83
C GLY A 21 11.56 -13.62 -13.40
N LYS A 22 12.57 -13.31 -12.57
CA LYS A 22 12.53 -13.62 -11.14
C LYS A 22 11.40 -12.79 -10.51
N GLY A 23 10.39 -13.46 -9.95
CA GLY A 23 9.38 -12.80 -9.11
C GLY A 23 10.06 -11.98 -8.00
N LYS A 24 9.50 -10.82 -7.66
CA LYS A 24 10.02 -9.99 -6.57
C LYS A 24 9.97 -10.78 -5.26
N SER A 25 10.96 -10.62 -4.40
CA SER A 25 10.92 -11.25 -3.07
C SER A 25 9.75 -10.69 -2.24
N PRO A 26 9.17 -11.48 -1.32
CA PRO A 26 8.19 -11.03 -0.34
C PRO A 26 8.50 -9.69 0.34
N ALA A 27 9.74 -9.52 0.81
CA ALA A 27 10.19 -8.29 1.45
C ALA A 27 10.14 -7.08 0.50
N ALA A 28 10.49 -7.27 -0.77
CA ALA A 28 10.38 -6.22 -1.77
C ALA A 28 8.92 -5.85 -2.05
N LEU A 29 8.01 -6.82 -2.07
CA LEU A 29 6.58 -6.59 -2.27
C LEU A 29 5.97 -5.76 -1.13
N LEU A 30 6.25 -6.10 0.13
CA LEU A 30 5.76 -5.35 1.29
C LEU A 30 6.36 -3.94 1.35
N GLY A 31 7.62 -3.79 0.95
CA GLY A 31 8.26 -2.49 0.80
C GLY A 31 7.58 -1.61 -0.27
N GLU A 32 7.16 -2.20 -1.38
CA GLU A 32 6.40 -1.49 -2.42
C GLU A 32 4.97 -1.14 -1.94
N LEU A 33 4.27 -2.06 -1.27
CA LEU A 33 2.95 -1.78 -0.68
C LEU A 33 3.03 -0.62 0.32
N ALA A 34 4.03 -0.61 1.19
CA ALA A 34 4.26 0.47 2.15
C ALA A 34 4.52 1.83 1.49
N LYS A 35 5.21 1.87 0.34
CA LYS A 35 5.38 3.10 -0.46
C LYS A 35 4.05 3.57 -1.03
N GLY A 36 3.26 2.63 -1.56
CA GLY A 36 1.93 2.91 -2.08
C GLY A 36 1.00 3.49 -1.03
N LEU A 37 0.92 2.86 0.15
CA LEU A 37 0.09 3.35 1.26
C LEU A 37 0.54 4.73 1.74
N LYS A 38 1.85 4.99 1.79
CA LYS A 38 2.36 6.33 2.14
C LYS A 38 1.85 7.41 1.18
N GLN A 39 1.88 7.14 -0.13
CA GLN A 39 1.33 8.03 -1.15
C GLN A 39 -0.20 8.13 -1.04
N GLN A 40 -0.87 7.00 -0.86
CA GLN A 40 -2.33 6.93 -0.76
C GLN A 40 -2.87 7.71 0.43
N MET A 41 -2.18 7.72 1.57
CA MET A 41 -2.56 8.56 2.71
C MET A 41 -2.56 10.05 2.36
N TYR A 42 -1.69 10.50 1.45
CA TYR A 42 -1.77 11.87 0.92
C TYR A 42 -3.01 12.05 0.04
N PHE A 43 -3.34 11.07 -0.81
CA PHE A 43 -4.55 11.09 -1.64
C PHE A 43 -5.83 11.14 -0.79
N TRP A 44 -5.95 10.32 0.25
CA TRP A 44 -7.06 10.42 1.20
C TRP A 44 -7.11 11.77 1.92
N GLY A 45 -5.96 12.39 2.21
CA GLY A 45 -5.92 13.77 2.71
C GLY A 45 -6.52 14.78 1.71
N ARG A 46 -6.32 14.58 0.40
CA ARG A 46 -6.97 15.38 -0.66
C ARG A 46 -8.46 15.09 -0.79
N ASP A 47 -8.86 13.84 -0.58
CA ASP A 47 -10.26 13.39 -0.60
C ASP A 47 -11.08 14.05 0.52
N VAL A 48 -10.48 14.17 1.70
CA VAL A 48 -11.08 14.87 2.84
C VAL A 48 -11.27 16.37 2.57
N LEU A 49 -10.33 16.98 1.86
CA LEU A 49 -10.32 18.41 1.54
C LEU A 49 -10.95 18.73 0.17
N HIS A 50 -11.68 17.80 -0.42
CA HIS A 50 -12.20 17.98 -1.76
C HIS A 50 -13.25 19.11 -1.80
N PRO A 51 -13.28 19.97 -2.84
CA PRO A 51 -14.17 21.14 -2.89
C PRO A 51 -15.67 20.81 -2.85
N SER A 52 -16.08 19.63 -3.33
CA SER A 52 -17.48 19.17 -3.24
C SER A 52 -17.85 18.54 -1.89
N GLY A 53 -16.95 18.61 -0.91
CA GLY A 53 -17.10 17.98 0.40
C GLY A 53 -16.22 16.75 0.56
N ASN A 54 -16.28 16.15 1.75
CA ASN A 54 -15.41 15.04 2.12
C ASN A 54 -15.77 13.74 1.39
N LEU A 55 -14.94 13.33 0.44
CA LEU A 55 -15.20 12.14 -0.39
C LEU A 55 -15.19 10.83 0.42
N LEU A 56 -14.44 10.76 1.52
CA LEU A 56 -14.46 9.56 2.38
C LEU A 56 -15.84 9.40 3.04
N GLN A 57 -16.41 10.49 3.56
CA GLN A 57 -17.76 10.44 4.13
C GLN A 57 -18.83 10.14 3.08
N GLN A 58 -18.64 10.61 1.84
CA GLN A 58 -19.52 10.26 0.72
C GLN A 58 -19.42 8.77 0.33
N GLN A 59 -18.28 8.12 0.57
CA GLN A 59 -18.14 6.66 0.44
C GLN A 59 -18.73 5.87 1.63
N GLY A 60 -19.31 6.55 2.62
CA GLY A 60 -19.93 5.91 3.78
C GLY A 60 -19.02 5.80 5.00
N PHE A 61 -17.83 6.41 4.99
CA PHE A 61 -17.00 6.47 6.21
C PHE A 61 -17.67 7.32 7.29
N LEU A 62 -17.64 6.80 8.52
CA LEU A 62 -17.96 7.57 9.71
C LEU A 62 -16.71 8.30 10.18
N LYS A 63 -16.81 9.62 10.31
CA LYS A 63 -15.74 10.46 10.84
C LYS A 63 -15.87 10.55 12.36
N SER A 64 -14.80 10.26 13.08
CA SER A 64 -14.72 10.43 14.53
C SER A 64 -13.41 11.16 14.92
N PRO A 65 -13.33 11.72 16.13
CA PRO A 65 -12.08 12.24 16.66
C PRO A 65 -11.01 11.14 16.71
N SER A 66 -9.77 11.46 16.35
CA SER A 66 -8.65 10.55 16.62
C SER A 66 -8.37 10.54 18.11
N MET A 67 -8.45 9.36 18.73
CA MET A 67 -7.87 9.15 20.05
C MET A 67 -6.33 9.12 19.90
N GLY A 68 -5.57 9.56 20.91
CA GLY A 68 -4.11 9.57 20.90
C GLY A 68 -3.46 10.78 20.24
N LEU A 69 -3.61 10.95 18.92
CA LEU A 69 -2.98 12.04 18.18
C LEU A 69 -3.89 13.27 18.04
N GLN A 70 -3.42 14.43 18.52
CA GLN A 70 -4.12 15.70 18.35
C GLN A 70 -4.15 16.14 16.89
N GLY A 71 -5.28 16.70 16.45
CA GLY A 71 -5.43 17.30 15.12
C GLY A 71 -5.64 16.32 13.97
N THR A 72 -5.80 15.03 14.23
CA THR A 72 -6.17 14.03 13.22
C THR A 72 -7.62 13.57 13.40
N SER A 73 -8.27 13.19 12.30
CA SER A 73 -9.56 12.51 12.33
C SER A 73 -9.38 11.03 12.03
N CYS A 74 -10.23 10.21 12.63
CA CYS A 74 -10.42 8.81 12.27
C CYS A 74 -11.56 8.71 11.26
N TYR A 75 -11.38 7.87 10.25
CA TYR A 75 -12.45 7.47 9.34
C TYR A 75 -12.60 5.95 9.40
N SER A 76 -13.77 5.47 9.82
CA SER A 76 -14.07 4.03 9.93
C SER A 76 -15.20 3.63 8.96
N LEU A 77 -15.07 2.45 8.33
CA LEU A 77 -16.06 1.87 7.41
C LEU A 77 -16.18 0.35 7.66
N PRO A 78 -17.37 -0.18 8.00
CA PRO A 78 -17.60 -1.62 8.04
C PRO A 78 -17.32 -2.28 6.67
N TYR A 79 -16.50 -3.32 6.64
CA TYR A 79 -16.09 -3.97 5.40
C TYR A 79 -15.69 -5.43 5.64
N GLU A 80 -16.32 -6.37 4.91
CA GLU A 80 -16.00 -7.81 4.91
C GLU A 80 -15.77 -8.42 6.30
N GLY A 81 -16.73 -8.26 7.21
CA GLY A 81 -16.66 -8.83 8.57
C GLY A 81 -15.67 -8.11 9.51
N GLY A 82 -15.09 -7.00 9.06
CA GLY A 82 -14.23 -6.13 9.85
C GLY A 82 -14.52 -4.66 9.60
N THR A 83 -13.53 -3.82 9.84
CA THR A 83 -13.58 -2.37 9.66
C THR A 83 -12.31 -1.88 8.98
N ILE A 84 -12.47 -1.10 7.92
CA ILE A 84 -11.40 -0.26 7.40
C ILE A 84 -11.29 0.96 8.29
N GLU A 85 -10.10 1.23 8.83
CA GLU A 85 -9.84 2.54 9.45
C GLU A 85 -8.68 3.27 8.79
N LEU A 86 -8.89 4.57 8.59
CA LEU A 86 -7.94 5.48 8.00
C LEU A 86 -7.65 6.62 8.98
N HIS A 87 -6.37 6.79 9.30
CA HIS A 87 -5.86 7.84 10.15
C HIS A 87 -4.68 8.54 9.48
N GLY A 88 -4.25 9.70 9.99
CA GLY A 88 -3.06 10.40 9.46
C GLY A 88 -1.74 9.66 9.71
N ALA A 89 -1.73 8.71 10.66
CA ALA A 89 -0.54 7.98 11.10
C ALA A 89 -0.58 6.47 10.79
N CYS A 90 -1.75 5.90 10.56
CA CYS A 90 -1.91 4.49 10.18
C CYS A 90 -3.15 4.29 9.30
N ALA A 91 -3.18 3.17 8.60
CA ALA A 91 -4.36 2.71 7.86
C ALA A 91 -4.38 1.19 7.88
N GLY A 92 -5.57 0.60 8.00
CA GLY A 92 -5.67 -0.84 8.15
C GLY A 92 -7.07 -1.39 8.02
N TRP A 93 -7.14 -2.71 8.04
CA TRP A 93 -8.37 -3.48 8.16
C TRP A 93 -8.28 -4.29 9.46
N TYR A 94 -9.34 -4.22 10.27
CA TYR A 94 -9.38 -4.82 11.59
C TYR A 94 -10.61 -5.71 11.71
N PRO A 95 -10.48 -6.95 12.22
CA PRO A 95 -11.62 -7.84 12.33
C PRO A 95 -12.62 -7.35 13.38
N ALA A 96 -13.91 -7.58 13.17
CA ALA A 96 -14.95 -7.14 14.10
C ALA A 96 -14.93 -7.96 15.40
N SER A 97 -14.48 -9.22 15.34
CA SER A 97 -14.34 -10.13 16.47
C SER A 97 -12.92 -10.68 16.54
N GLY A 98 -12.47 -11.05 17.74
CA GLY A 98 -11.21 -11.78 17.91
C GLY A 98 -11.21 -13.13 17.18
N GLY A 99 -10.03 -13.63 16.83
CA GLY A 99 -9.85 -14.95 16.19
C GLY A 99 -9.19 -14.91 14.82
N GLU A 100 -9.06 -13.74 14.21
CA GLU A 100 -8.23 -13.55 13.01
C GLU A 100 -7.31 -12.33 13.16
N ASP A 101 -6.28 -12.27 12.34
CA ASP A 101 -5.33 -11.17 12.35
C ASP A 101 -5.82 -10.04 11.44
N GLY A 102 -5.77 -8.82 11.94
CA GLY A 102 -5.93 -7.63 11.10
C GLY A 102 -4.70 -7.34 10.25
N PHE A 103 -4.80 -6.28 9.47
CA PHE A 103 -3.71 -5.69 8.69
C PHE A 103 -3.56 -4.22 9.07
N ILE A 104 -2.32 -3.79 9.31
CA ILE A 104 -2.04 -2.38 9.60
C ILE A 104 -0.77 -1.91 8.89
N TYR A 105 -0.87 -0.75 8.26
CA TYR A 105 0.26 0.07 7.88
C TYR A 105 0.47 1.19 8.89
N ILE A 106 1.71 1.35 9.35
CA ILE A 106 2.11 2.38 10.32
C ILE A 106 3.08 3.34 9.63
N ARG A 107 2.63 4.59 9.41
CA ARG A 107 3.35 5.60 8.62
C ARG A 107 4.69 6.02 9.22
N PRO A 108 4.83 6.28 10.54
CA PRO A 108 6.13 6.59 11.14
C PRO A 108 7.17 5.48 10.94
N MET A 109 6.73 4.21 10.91
CA MET A 109 7.61 3.06 10.69
C MET A 109 7.82 2.74 9.21
N ALA A 110 6.97 3.29 8.33
CA ALA A 110 6.88 2.96 6.90
C ALA A 110 6.81 1.46 6.63
N LYS A 111 6.03 0.72 7.44
CA LYS A 111 5.95 -0.75 7.41
C LYS A 111 4.51 -1.24 7.56
N CYS A 112 4.26 -2.44 7.03
CA CYS A 112 3.02 -3.18 7.19
C CYS A 112 3.21 -4.33 8.18
N PHE A 113 2.18 -4.64 8.96
CA PHE A 113 2.15 -5.68 9.98
C PHE A 113 0.82 -6.42 9.95
N LEU A 114 0.85 -7.65 10.46
CA LEU A 114 -0.34 -8.31 10.99
C LEU A 114 -0.67 -7.68 12.35
N TRP A 115 -1.95 -7.38 12.56
CA TRP A 115 -2.47 -6.84 13.81
C TRP A 115 -3.16 -7.93 14.63
N LYS A 116 -2.63 -8.20 15.82
CA LYS A 116 -3.14 -9.24 16.74
C LYS A 116 -4.11 -8.71 17.80
N GLY A 117 -4.22 -7.39 17.95
CA GLY A 117 -4.93 -6.76 19.07
C GLY A 117 -6.46 -6.72 18.96
N GLY A 118 -7.06 -7.43 18.01
CA GLY A 118 -8.51 -7.40 17.77
C GLY A 118 -8.97 -6.09 17.13
N PRO A 119 -9.79 -5.25 17.80
CA PRO A 119 -10.22 -3.95 17.28
C PRO A 119 -9.05 -3.03 16.90
N ALA A 120 -9.35 -1.97 16.14
CA ALA A 120 -8.34 -1.02 15.68
C ALA A 120 -7.58 -0.37 16.85
N PRO A 121 -6.24 -0.21 16.74
CA PRO A 121 -5.45 0.46 17.77
C PRO A 121 -5.73 1.96 17.83
N VAL A 122 -5.49 2.54 19.00
CA VAL A 122 -5.40 3.99 19.15
C VAL A 122 -4.18 4.50 18.35
N PRO A 123 -4.35 5.43 17.40
CA PRO A 123 -3.22 5.98 16.65
C PRO A 123 -2.15 6.56 17.56
N GLY A 124 -0.89 6.18 17.33
CA GLY A 124 0.25 6.54 18.19
C GLY A 124 0.56 5.51 19.28
N GLU A 125 -0.35 4.58 19.54
CA GLU A 125 -0.18 3.48 20.49
C GLU A 125 -0.24 2.16 19.74
N TRP A 126 0.93 1.60 19.43
CA TRP A 126 1.05 0.30 18.77
C TRP A 126 1.92 -0.63 19.62
N PRO A 127 1.30 -1.39 20.56
CA PRO A 127 2.02 -2.35 21.37
C PRO A 127 2.77 -3.34 20.48
N LEU A 128 4.08 -3.49 20.69
CA LEU A 128 4.93 -4.30 19.80
C LEU A 128 4.51 -5.78 19.81
N GLU A 129 4.01 -6.26 20.95
CA GLU A 129 3.43 -7.59 21.12
C GLU A 129 2.19 -7.84 20.25
N SER A 130 1.50 -6.78 19.82
CA SER A 130 0.34 -6.85 18.93
C SER A 130 0.71 -6.74 17.45
N LEU A 131 1.99 -6.46 17.14
CA LEU A 131 2.50 -6.30 15.78
C LEU A 131 3.35 -7.50 15.37
N THR A 132 2.85 -8.28 14.41
CA THR A 132 3.63 -9.37 13.81
C THR A 132 4.13 -8.93 12.42
N PRO A 133 5.45 -8.96 12.15
CA PRO A 133 5.98 -8.70 10.82
C PRO A 133 5.38 -9.68 9.80
N ILE A 134 4.92 -9.16 8.66
CA ILE A 134 4.45 -10.02 7.56
C ILE A 134 5.67 -10.70 6.92
N GLN A 135 5.65 -12.02 6.84
CA GLN A 135 6.67 -12.83 6.18
C GLN A 135 6.02 -13.63 5.05
N GLY A 136 6.66 -13.66 3.88
CA GLY A 136 6.16 -14.43 2.74
C GLY A 136 5.00 -13.75 2.01
N GLU A 137 3.94 -14.51 1.75
CA GLU A 137 2.80 -14.07 0.95
C GLU A 137 1.96 -12.99 1.67
N LEU A 138 1.15 -12.27 0.91
CA LEU A 138 0.22 -11.30 1.49
C LEU A 138 -0.84 -12.06 2.29
N PRO A 139 -1.05 -11.73 3.57
CA PRO A 139 -2.08 -12.37 4.36
C PRO A 139 -3.47 -11.93 3.87
N GLU A 140 -4.49 -12.76 4.11
CA GLU A 140 -5.85 -12.48 3.67
C GLU A 140 -6.36 -11.11 4.17
N SER A 141 -6.02 -10.70 5.38
CA SER A 141 -6.39 -9.38 5.91
C SER A 141 -5.80 -8.22 5.09
N ALA A 142 -4.58 -8.37 4.56
CA ALA A 142 -4.00 -7.39 3.63
C ALA A 142 -4.72 -7.43 2.28
N THR A 143 -5.08 -8.61 1.79
CA THR A 143 -5.85 -8.81 0.56
C THR A 143 -7.22 -8.13 0.65
N ARG A 144 -7.95 -8.27 1.77
CA ARG A 144 -9.22 -7.56 2.02
C ARG A 144 -9.05 -6.04 1.97
N PHE A 145 -8.01 -5.53 2.63
CA PHE A 145 -7.69 -4.10 2.59
C PHE A 145 -7.38 -3.62 1.16
N ILE A 146 -6.57 -4.37 0.39
CA ILE A 146 -6.22 -4.02 -0.99
C ILE A 146 -7.46 -4.04 -1.90
N ARG A 147 -8.37 -5.01 -1.71
CA ARG A 147 -9.62 -5.10 -2.45
C ARG A 147 -10.51 -3.87 -2.19
N TRP A 148 -10.69 -3.50 -0.93
CA TRP A 148 -11.37 -2.26 -0.57
C TRP A 148 -10.69 -1.04 -1.20
N TRP A 149 -9.37 -0.95 -1.13
CA TRP A 149 -8.63 0.18 -1.69
C TRP A 149 -8.87 0.32 -3.20
N ILE A 150 -8.84 -0.77 -3.96
CA ILE A 150 -9.17 -0.75 -5.40
C ILE A 150 -10.60 -0.23 -5.63
N GLN A 151 -11.58 -0.71 -4.86
CA GLN A 151 -12.98 -0.27 -4.97
C GLN A 151 -13.13 1.22 -4.66
N SER A 152 -12.47 1.70 -3.60
CA SER A 152 -12.42 3.12 -3.23
C SER A 152 -11.86 3.97 -4.37
N GLU A 153 -10.74 3.57 -4.98
CA GLU A 153 -10.13 4.33 -6.08
C GLU A 153 -11.00 4.35 -7.35
N GLN A 154 -11.67 3.23 -7.65
CA GLN A 154 -12.64 3.17 -8.75
C GLN A 154 -13.83 4.11 -8.49
N TRP A 155 -14.36 4.11 -7.28
CA TRP A 155 -15.44 5.02 -6.89
C TRP A 155 -15.01 6.48 -7.00
N VAL A 156 -13.82 6.84 -6.49
CA VAL A 156 -13.29 8.21 -6.57
C VAL A 156 -13.17 8.62 -8.03
N THR A 157 -12.58 7.77 -8.87
CA THR A 157 -12.42 8.04 -10.31
C THR A 157 -13.78 8.28 -10.98
N ALA A 158 -14.80 7.48 -10.65
CA ALA A 158 -16.14 7.66 -11.19
C ALA A 158 -16.81 8.96 -10.70
N HIS A 159 -16.55 9.40 -9.46
CA HIS A 159 -17.14 10.60 -8.88
C HIS A 159 -16.44 11.91 -9.27
N THR A 160 -15.12 11.90 -9.41
CA THR A 160 -14.32 13.13 -9.64
C THR A 160 -13.80 13.24 -11.07
N GLY A 161 -13.93 12.17 -11.86
CA GLY A 161 -13.28 12.03 -13.16
C GLY A 161 -11.83 11.55 -13.07
N PRO A 162 -11.25 11.12 -14.20
CA PRO A 162 -9.94 10.46 -14.27
C PRO A 162 -8.75 11.38 -13.96
N ASP A 163 -8.90 12.69 -14.15
CA ASP A 163 -7.81 13.64 -13.99
C ASP A 163 -7.50 13.96 -12.52
N TYR A 164 -8.46 13.74 -11.62
CA TYR A 164 -8.33 14.11 -10.21
C TYR A 164 -7.13 13.43 -9.53
N ARG A 165 -6.97 12.11 -9.71
CA ARG A 165 -5.83 11.37 -9.14
C ARG A 165 -4.51 11.75 -9.80
N THR A 166 -4.53 12.02 -11.11
CA THR A 166 -3.35 12.50 -11.84
C THR A 166 -2.87 13.84 -11.28
N GLU A 167 -3.79 14.75 -11.00
CA GLU A 167 -3.51 16.04 -10.38
C GLU A 167 -2.99 15.87 -8.94
N CYS A 168 -3.65 15.03 -8.13
CA CYS A 168 -3.18 14.71 -6.77
C CYS A 168 -1.75 14.17 -6.78
N HIS A 169 -1.43 13.26 -7.69
CA HIS A 169 -0.08 12.71 -7.86
C HIS A 169 0.92 13.80 -8.30
N ARG A 170 0.54 14.67 -9.24
CA ARG A 170 1.37 15.78 -9.70
C ARG A 170 1.71 16.74 -8.57
N VAL A 171 0.74 17.09 -7.73
CA VAL A 171 0.97 17.94 -6.55
C VAL A 171 1.83 17.22 -5.52
N HIS A 172 1.54 15.94 -5.23
CA HIS A 172 2.31 15.14 -4.29
C HIS A 172 3.80 15.16 -4.64
N LYS A 173 4.13 14.87 -5.90
CA LYS A 173 5.51 14.82 -6.42
C LYS A 173 6.28 16.14 -6.26
N ARG A 174 5.61 17.28 -6.14
CA ARG A 174 6.24 18.60 -5.98
C ARG A 174 6.55 18.95 -4.51
N LEU A 175 6.05 18.16 -3.55
CA LEU A 175 6.32 18.44 -2.14
C LEU A 175 7.78 18.07 -1.79
N PRO A 176 8.52 18.92 -1.04
CA PRO A 176 9.95 18.74 -0.77
C PRO A 176 10.34 17.39 -0.16
N THR A 177 9.46 16.79 0.63
CA THR A 177 9.70 15.51 1.32
C THR A 177 8.99 14.33 0.68
N SER A 178 8.32 14.55 -0.46
CA SER A 178 7.60 13.48 -1.14
C SER A 178 8.54 12.46 -1.74
N LYS A 179 8.14 11.19 -1.64
CA LYS A 179 8.71 10.09 -2.41
C LYS A 179 7.54 9.49 -3.19
N ALA A 180 7.16 10.18 -4.25
CA ALA A 180 6.11 9.71 -5.15
C ALA A 180 6.46 8.29 -5.62
N TRP A 181 5.49 7.40 -5.53
CA TRP A 181 5.62 6.02 -5.92
C TRP A 181 5.23 5.87 -7.40
N LEU A 182 4.19 5.10 -7.70
CA LEU A 182 3.64 4.91 -9.03
C LEU A 182 2.62 5.99 -9.38
N ARG A 183 2.44 6.24 -10.68
CA ARG A 183 1.31 7.04 -11.18
C ARG A 183 -0.01 6.30 -10.89
N PRO A 184 -1.15 7.00 -10.82
CA PRO A 184 -2.43 6.39 -10.46
C PRO A 184 -2.81 5.14 -11.28
N ALA A 185 -2.64 5.17 -12.61
CA ALA A 185 -2.94 4.01 -13.45
C ALA A 185 -2.02 2.81 -13.14
N GLU A 186 -0.71 3.05 -13.03
CA GLU A 186 0.30 2.03 -12.70
C GLU A 186 0.08 1.47 -11.28
N MET A 187 -0.35 2.31 -10.34
CA MET A 187 -0.74 1.90 -8.99
C MET A 187 -1.92 0.91 -9.04
N MET A 188 -2.97 1.24 -9.81
CA MET A 188 -4.15 0.38 -9.93
C MET A 188 -3.80 -0.97 -10.56
N GLU A 189 -3.02 -0.98 -11.63
CA GLU A 189 -2.52 -2.22 -12.24
C GLU A 189 -1.71 -3.04 -11.23
N TRP A 190 -0.78 -2.38 -10.52
CA TRP A 190 0.05 -3.04 -9.52
C TRP A 190 -0.79 -3.68 -8.40
N LEU A 191 -1.84 -3.00 -7.91
CA LEU A 191 -2.72 -3.52 -6.86
C LEU A 191 -3.53 -4.71 -7.37
N GLN A 192 -4.09 -4.61 -8.57
CA GLN A 192 -4.89 -5.68 -9.17
C GLN A 192 -4.08 -6.97 -9.39
N GLU A 193 -2.81 -6.85 -9.78
CA GLU A 193 -1.91 -8.00 -9.88
C GLU A 193 -1.65 -8.72 -8.55
N ARG A 194 -1.87 -8.07 -7.40
CA ARG A 194 -1.69 -8.72 -6.08
C ARG A 194 -2.91 -9.50 -5.62
N LEU A 195 -4.04 -9.33 -6.31
CA LEU A 195 -5.27 -10.07 -6.05
C LEU A 195 -5.47 -11.26 -7.01
N ARG A 196 -4.53 -11.48 -7.94
CA ARG A 196 -4.53 -12.61 -8.89
C ARG A 196 -3.67 -13.74 -8.37
#